data_AF-A0A7S3K7H9-F1
#
_entry.id   AF-A0A7S3K7H9-F1
#
_cell.length_a   1.000
_cell.length_b   1.000
_cell.length_c   1.000
_cell.angle_alpha   90.00
_cell.angle_beta   90.00
_cell.angle_gamma   90.00
#
_symmetry.space_group_name_H-M   'P 1'
#
loop_
_entity.id
_entity.type
_entity.pdbx_description
1 polymer ?
#
loop_
_entity_poly.entity_id
_entity_poly.type
_entity_poly.pdbx_seq_one_letter_code
_entity_poly.pdbx_strand_id
1 'polypeptide(L)'
;MAEWIPRDKAMVLFKNYLLRHSIQRPPHSLFVFNLNQVKAITDYVQQSFLKYYAMYQYAIIPKLELKMSHEQLFYYNPPEVQEVEEGEQVRPKDVPDLREYLNEEDLERMATPRKEGEGEEEVEEQQT
;
A
#
# COMPACT_ATOMS: atom_id res chain seq x y z
N MET A 1 -0.46 13.01 -26.05
CA MET A 1 -0.43 12.62 -24.62
C MET A 1 0.66 13.44 -23.95
N ALA A 2 0.39 14.08 -22.81
CA ALA A 2 1.41 14.80 -22.07
C ALA A 2 2.42 13.79 -21.50
N GLU A 3 3.68 13.88 -21.90
CA GLU A 3 4.75 13.04 -21.38
C GLU A 3 5.06 13.45 -19.94
N TRP A 4 5.35 12.48 -19.06
CA TRP A 4 5.80 12.77 -17.71
C TRP A 4 7.23 13.34 -17.76
N ILE A 5 7.38 14.61 -17.40
CA ILE A 5 8.67 15.31 -17.41
C ILE A 5 9.15 15.49 -15.97
N PRO A 6 10.31 14.96 -15.57
CA PRO A 6 10.91 15.24 -14.26
C PRO A 6 11.14 16.73 -14.03
N ARG A 7 11.06 17.18 -12.77
CA ARG A 7 11.27 18.58 -12.37
C ARG A 7 12.57 19.17 -12.93
N ASP A 8 13.67 18.42 -12.87
CA ASP A 8 14.98 18.89 -13.32
C ASP A 8 15.01 19.10 -14.83
N LYS A 9 14.39 18.18 -15.59
CA LYS A 9 14.24 18.30 -17.05
C LYS A 9 13.37 19.51 -17.41
N ALA A 10 12.31 19.77 -16.66
CA ALA A 10 11.47 20.97 -16.84
C ALA A 10 12.25 22.27 -16.57
N MET A 11 13.12 22.29 -15.56
CA MET A 11 13.99 23.44 -15.27
C MET A 11 15.00 23.70 -16.40
N VAL A 12 15.58 22.64 -16.97
CA VAL A 12 16.47 22.76 -18.15
C VAL A 12 15.71 23.31 -19.36
N LEU A 13 14.51 22.81 -19.64
CA LEU A 13 13.67 23.31 -20.72
C LEU A 13 13.32 24.80 -20.51
N PHE A 14 12.88 25.18 -19.31
CA PHE A 14 12.60 26.56 -18.95
C PHE A 14 13.80 27.47 -19.20
N LYS A 15 14.99 27.09 -18.72
CA LYS A 15 16.23 27.86 -18.95
C LYS A 15 16.53 28.02 -20.44
N ASN A 16 16.38 26.95 -21.23
CA ASN A 16 16.60 27.00 -22.67
C ASN A 16 15.66 27.98 -23.37
N TYR A 17 14.37 27.99 -23.02
CA TYR A 17 13.41 28.94 -23.58
C TYR A 17 13.71 30.37 -23.13
N LEU A 18 14.00 30.58 -21.84
CA LEU A 18 14.32 31.90 -21.32
C LEU A 18 15.56 32.50 -22.01
N LEU A 19 16.60 31.69 -22.21
CA LEU A 19 17.81 32.09 -22.93
C LEU A 19 17.55 32.43 -24.39
N ARG A 20 16.69 31.68 -25.09
CA ARG A 20 16.29 32.02 -26.46
C ARG A 20 15.71 33.43 -26.54
N HIS A 21 14.89 33.84 -25.58
CA HIS A 21 14.31 35.20 -25.54
C HIS A 21 15.22 36.28 -24.94
N SER A 22 16.41 35.90 -24.49
CA SER A 22 17.41 36.80 -23.90
C SER A 22 18.60 37.04 -24.83
N ILE A 23 18.58 36.49 -26.05
CA ILE A 23 19.65 36.63 -27.04
C ILE A 23 19.05 37.08 -28.36
N GLN A 24 19.62 38.13 -28.95
CA GLN A 24 19.24 38.61 -30.27
C GLN A 24 19.76 37.66 -31.36
N ARG A 25 18.87 36.86 -31.96
CA ARG A 25 19.17 36.10 -33.20
C ARG A 25 17.99 36.18 -34.17
N PRO A 26 17.90 37.23 -35.00
CA PRO A 26 16.92 37.27 -36.10
C PRO A 26 17.18 36.08 -37.05
N PRO A 27 16.17 35.31 -37.54
CA PRO A 27 14.71 35.43 -37.40
C PRO A 27 14.07 34.67 -36.21
N HIS A 28 14.87 34.00 -35.37
CA HIS A 28 14.37 33.05 -34.37
C HIS A 28 14.16 33.61 -32.97
N SER A 29 14.85 34.69 -32.61
CA SER A 29 14.75 35.28 -31.28
C SER A 29 14.97 36.78 -31.24
N LEU A 30 14.16 37.42 -30.39
CA LEU A 30 14.21 38.83 -30.05
C LEU A 30 14.79 38.97 -28.63
N PHE A 31 15.64 39.98 -28.42
CA PHE A 31 16.22 40.30 -27.11
C PHE A 31 15.16 41.00 -26.25
N VAL A 32 14.24 40.21 -25.68
CA VAL A 32 13.08 40.72 -24.93
C VAL A 32 13.47 40.99 -23.47
N PHE A 33 14.39 40.20 -22.91
CA PHE A 33 14.72 40.27 -21.50
C PHE A 33 16.16 40.72 -21.25
N ASN A 34 16.31 41.69 -20.34
CA ASN A 34 17.59 42.07 -19.77
C ASN A 34 18.03 41.06 -18.69
N LEU A 35 19.32 41.02 -18.37
CA LEU A 35 19.88 40.08 -17.39
C LEU A 35 19.19 40.12 -16.02
N ASN A 36 18.85 41.32 -15.54
CA ASN A 36 18.14 41.49 -14.27
C ASN A 36 16.73 40.90 -14.31
N GLN A 37 16.03 41.01 -15.45
CA GLN A 37 14.70 40.42 -15.65
C GLN A 37 14.77 38.90 -15.73
N VAL A 38 15.78 38.37 -16.43
CA VAL A 38 16.04 36.90 -16.48
C VAL A 38 16.23 36.34 -15.07
N LYS A 39 17.01 37.03 -14.23
CA LYS A 39 17.18 36.64 -12.82
C LYS A 39 15.85 36.67 -12.06
N ALA A 40 15.11 37.77 -12.15
CA ALA A 40 13.84 37.93 -11.44
C ALA A 40 12.80 36.86 -11.86
N ILE A 41 12.70 36.57 -13.16
CA ILE A 41 11.80 35.53 -13.69
C ILE A 41 12.24 34.15 -13.19
N THR A 42 13.54 33.86 -13.20
CA THR A 42 14.08 32.59 -12.71
C THR A 42 13.78 32.38 -11.23
N ASP A 43 14.01 33.41 -10.41
CA ASP A 43 13.74 33.38 -8.97
C ASP A 43 12.23 33.16 -8.70
N TYR A 44 11.37 33.87 -9.44
CA TYR A 44 9.91 33.70 -9.32
C TYR A 44 9.45 32.29 -9.69
N VAL A 45 9.93 31.74 -10.81
CA VAL A 45 9.55 30.40 -11.28
C VAL A 45 10.04 29.31 -10.32
N GLN A 46 11.22 29.48 -9.71
CA GLN A 46 11.72 28.57 -8.68
C GLN A 46 10.83 28.57 -7.43
N GLN A 47 10.39 29.75 -6.98
CA GLN A 47 9.61 29.90 -5.75
C GLN A 47 8.12 29.55 -5.91
N SER A 48 7.57 29.70 -7.12
CA SER A 48 6.16 29.44 -7.42
C SER A 48 5.98 28.08 -8.14
N PHE A 49 6.23 28.05 -9.44
CA PHE A 49 5.93 26.91 -10.31
C PHE A 49 6.72 25.65 -9.94
N LEU A 50 8.06 25.75 -9.85
CA LEU A 50 8.91 24.59 -9.58
C LEU A 50 8.84 24.13 -8.12
N LYS A 51 8.37 24.97 -7.19
CA LYS A 51 8.13 24.58 -5.79
C LYS A 51 6.95 23.60 -5.70
N TYR A 52 5.89 23.84 -6.46
CA TYR A 52 4.67 23.01 -6.48
C TYR A 52 4.57 22.12 -7.72
N TYR A 53 5.70 21.71 -8.29
CA TYR A 53 5.75 21.03 -9.57
C TYR A 53 4.92 19.72 -9.60
N ALA A 54 4.97 18.93 -8.53
CA ALA A 54 4.20 17.68 -8.43
C ALA A 54 2.68 17.91 -8.48
N MET A 55 2.19 19.01 -7.89
CA MET A 55 0.78 19.38 -7.94
C MET A 55 0.34 19.69 -9.39
N TYR A 56 1.16 20.47 -10.11
CA TYR A 56 0.88 20.77 -11.51
C TYR A 56 0.95 19.52 -12.39
N GLN A 57 1.92 18.63 -12.16
CA GLN A 57 1.96 17.35 -12.87
C GLN A 57 0.69 16.56 -12.63
N TYR A 58 0.23 16.45 -11.39
CA TYR A 58 -1.01 15.74 -11.06
C TYR A 58 -2.24 16.35 -11.74
N ALA A 59 -2.37 17.69 -11.73
CA ALA A 59 -3.53 18.37 -12.32
C ALA A 59 -3.60 18.28 -13.85
N ILE A 60 -2.45 18.16 -14.52
CA ILE A 60 -2.36 18.13 -16.00
C ILE A 60 -2.47 16.69 -16.54
N ILE A 61 -2.08 15.69 -15.74
CA ILE A 61 -2.14 14.28 -16.15
C ILE A 61 -3.62 13.85 -16.20
N PRO A 62 -4.11 13.30 -17.34
CA PRO A 62 -5.47 12.79 -17.41
C PRO A 62 -5.65 11.65 -16.40
N LYS A 63 -6.83 11.59 -15.75
CA LYS A 63 -7.15 10.53 -14.79
C LYS A 63 -6.93 9.15 -15.42
N LEU A 64 -6.10 8.33 -14.76
CA LEU A 64 -5.96 6.92 -15.08
C LEU A 64 -6.90 6.13 -14.17
N GLU A 65 -7.96 5.57 -14.74
CA GLU A 65 -8.83 4.66 -14.01
C GLU A 65 -8.28 3.23 -14.09
N LEU A 66 -7.85 2.69 -12.95
CA LEU A 66 -7.44 1.30 -12.85
C LEU A 66 -8.68 0.40 -12.77
N LYS A 67 -8.98 -0.35 -13.84
CA LYS A 67 -9.94 -1.46 -13.78
C LYS A 67 -9.22 -2.72 -13.35
N MET A 68 -9.52 -3.19 -12.13
CA MET A 68 -9.08 -4.51 -11.66
C MET A 68 -10.20 -5.52 -11.87
N SER A 69 -9.84 -6.69 -12.39
CA SER A 69 -10.73 -7.86 -12.49
C SER A 69 -10.04 -9.04 -11.85
N HIS A 70 -10.76 -9.81 -11.05
CA HIS A 70 -10.29 -11.11 -10.58
C HIS A 70 -10.97 -12.22 -11.38
N GLU A 71 -10.24 -13.27 -11.68
CA GLU A 71 -10.80 -14.52 -12.20
C GLU A 71 -10.61 -15.59 -11.14
N GLN A 72 -11.64 -16.42 -10.94
CA GLN A 72 -11.55 -17.55 -10.03
C GLN A 72 -10.67 -18.63 -10.67
N LEU A 73 -9.44 -18.76 -10.18
CA LEU A 73 -8.47 -19.72 -10.72
C LEU A 73 -8.75 -21.17 -10.31
N PHE A 74 -9.41 -21.38 -9.17
CA PHE A 74 -9.67 -22.70 -8.63
C PHE A 74 -11.11 -22.85 -8.12
N TYR A 75 -11.70 -23.98 -8.46
CA TYR A 75 -12.94 -24.45 -7.88
C TYR A 75 -12.60 -25.30 -6.65
N TYR A 76 -13.00 -24.83 -5.46
CA TYR A 76 -12.89 -25.61 -4.24
C TYR A 76 -14.13 -26.49 -4.13
N ASN A 77 -13.95 -27.81 -4.24
CA ASN A 77 -14.97 -28.77 -3.87
C ASN A 77 -14.72 -29.17 -2.40
N PRO A 78 -15.56 -28.74 -1.44
CA PRO A 78 -15.41 -29.20 -0.06
C PRO A 78 -15.53 -30.72 -0.01
N PRO A 79 -14.74 -31.41 0.85
CA PRO A 79 -14.94 -32.83 1.08
C PRO A 79 -16.34 -33.07 1.66
N GLU A 80 -16.94 -34.20 1.33
CA GLU A 80 -18.18 -34.64 1.99
C GLU A 80 -17.87 -34.85 3.48
N VAL A 81 -18.49 -34.02 4.32
CA VAL A 81 -18.45 -34.18 5.77
C VAL A 81 -19.60 -35.10 6.19
N GLN A 82 -19.28 -36.12 6.98
CA GLN A 82 -20.30 -36.99 7.56
C GLN A 82 -21.05 -36.24 8.67
N GLU A 83 -22.35 -36.50 8.80
CA GLU A 83 -23.16 -35.89 9.85
C GLU A 83 -22.79 -36.47 11.21
N VAL A 84 -22.74 -35.61 12.23
CA VAL A 84 -22.37 -36.01 13.60
C VAL A 84 -23.38 -37.01 14.19
N GLU A 85 -24.62 -37.01 13.71
CA GLU A 85 -25.68 -37.93 14.13
C GLU A 85 -25.38 -39.41 13.80
N GLU A 86 -24.56 -39.65 12.77
CA GLU A 86 -24.13 -41.00 12.37
C GLU A 86 -22.89 -41.48 13.15
N GLY A 87 -22.33 -40.63 14.00
CA GLY A 87 -21.13 -40.94 14.78
C GLY A 87 -21.39 -41.79 16.02
N GLU A 88 -20.58 -42.82 16.22
CA GLU A 88 -20.54 -43.55 17.49
C GLU A 88 -19.70 -42.78 18.52
N GLN A 89 -20.20 -42.65 19.76
CA GLN A 89 -19.43 -42.03 20.83
C GLN A 89 -18.34 -42.98 21.32
N VAL A 90 -17.16 -42.86 20.74
CA VAL A 90 -15.95 -43.62 21.11
C VAL A 90 -15.11 -42.80 22.09
N ARG A 91 -14.51 -43.45 23.10
CA ARG A 91 -13.57 -42.74 23.98
C ARG A 91 -12.30 -42.44 23.19
N PRO A 92 -11.72 -41.23 23.30
CA PRO A 92 -10.54 -40.86 22.52
C PRO A 92 -9.33 -41.81 22.65
N LYS A 93 -9.17 -42.52 23.79
CA LYS A 93 -8.14 -43.56 23.98
C LYS A 93 -8.35 -44.83 23.14
N ASP A 94 -9.58 -45.13 22.74
CA ASP A 94 -9.89 -46.36 22.03
C ASP A 94 -9.48 -46.26 20.55
N VAL A 95 -9.40 -45.03 20.01
CA VAL A 95 -8.97 -44.73 18.64
C VAL A 95 -7.44 -44.86 18.53
N PRO A 96 -6.91 -45.81 17.74
CA PRO A 96 -5.46 -46.07 17.64
C PRO A 96 -4.63 -44.83 17.33
N ASP A 97 -5.12 -43.99 16.41
CA ASP A 97 -4.42 -42.78 15.95
C ASP A 97 -4.36 -41.67 17.01
N LEU A 98 -5.21 -41.71 18.03
CA LEU A 98 -5.28 -40.69 19.08
C LEU A 98 -4.57 -41.11 20.38
N ARG A 99 -4.18 -42.38 20.50
CA ARG A 99 -3.52 -42.92 21.72
C ARG A 99 -2.19 -42.25 22.04
N GLU A 100 -1.42 -41.92 21.01
CA GLU A 100 -0.11 -41.27 21.17
C GLU A 100 -0.24 -39.82 21.63
N TYR A 101 -1.37 -39.16 21.33
CA TYR A 101 -1.56 -37.73 21.54
C TYR A 101 -2.35 -37.38 22.80
N LEU A 102 -2.90 -38.36 23.53
CA LEU A 102 -3.78 -38.13 24.67
C LEU A 102 -3.26 -38.82 25.94
N ASN A 103 -2.64 -38.02 26.82
CA ASN A 103 -2.24 -38.45 28.15
C ASN A 103 -3.45 -38.48 29.11
N GLU A 104 -3.29 -39.14 30.26
CA GLU A 104 -4.33 -39.23 31.30
C GLU A 104 -4.78 -37.85 31.81
N GLU A 105 -3.82 -36.93 31.99
CA GLU A 105 -4.10 -35.55 32.39
C GLU A 105 -4.92 -34.77 31.35
N ASP A 106 -4.70 -35.02 30.05
CA ASP A 106 -5.41 -34.32 28.97
C ASP A 106 -6.85 -34.82 28.82
N LEU A 107 -7.09 -36.09 29.13
CA LEU A 107 -8.44 -36.67 29.14
C LEU A 107 -9.27 -36.18 30.32
N GLU A 108 -8.66 -35.98 31.48
CA GLU A 108 -9.32 -35.39 32.64
C GLU A 108 -9.70 -33.92 32.39
N ARG A 109 -8.87 -33.17 31.66
CA ARG A 109 -9.19 -31.80 31.20
C ARG A 109 -10.35 -31.76 30.20
N MET A 110 -10.49 -32.79 29.36
CA MET A 110 -11.61 -32.90 28.41
C MET A 110 -12.91 -33.36 29.08
N ALA A 111 -12.82 -34.16 30.14
CA ALA A 111 -13.98 -34.66 30.90
C ALA A 111 -14.55 -33.62 31.87
N THR A 112 -13.74 -32.64 32.29
CA THR A 112 -14.23 -31.51 33.08
C THR A 112 -14.92 -30.51 32.15
N PRO A 113 -16.21 -30.20 32.34
CA PRO A 113 -16.84 -29.13 31.60
C PRO A 113 -16.08 -27.84 31.92
N ARG A 114 -15.66 -27.11 30.88
CA ARG A 114 -15.03 -25.80 31.03
C ARG A 114 -15.99 -24.94 31.85
N LYS A 115 -15.62 -24.60 33.09
CA LYS A 115 -16.40 -23.65 33.89
C LYS A 115 -16.38 -22.32 33.13
N GLU A 116 -17.53 -21.93 32.59
CA GLU A 116 -17.71 -20.59 32.06
C GLU A 116 -17.65 -19.62 33.25
N GLY A 117 -16.61 -18.77 33.31
CA GLY A 117 -16.69 -17.51 34.07
C GLY A 117 -15.67 -17.19 35.17
N GLU A 118 -14.42 -17.66 35.14
CA GLU A 118 -13.36 -17.08 36.01
C GLU A 118 -12.08 -16.88 35.20
N GLY A 119 -11.85 -15.64 34.75
CA GLY A 119 -10.71 -15.26 33.90
C GLY A 119 -10.60 -13.75 33.72
N GLU A 120 -10.82 -12.98 34.77
CA GLU A 120 -10.33 -11.60 34.90
C GLU A 120 -9.75 -11.48 36.32
N GLU A 121 -8.61 -10.79 36.45
CA GLU A 121 -7.75 -10.63 37.65
C GLU A 121 -6.67 -11.70 37.88
N GLU A 122 -5.53 -11.54 37.21
CA GLU A 122 -4.17 -11.51 37.80
C GLU A 122 -3.12 -11.31 36.69
N VAL A 123 -3.00 -10.08 36.19
CA VAL A 123 -1.81 -9.64 35.44
C VAL A 123 -1.43 -8.24 35.92
N GLU A 124 -1.07 -8.09 37.19
CA GLU A 124 -0.31 -6.91 37.63
C GLU A 124 0.39 -7.19 38.97
N GLU A 125 1.56 -7.85 38.96
CA GLU A 125 2.59 -7.65 39.99
C GLU A 125 3.91 -8.36 39.64
N GLN A 126 4.59 -7.95 38.56
CA GLN A 126 6.05 -8.13 38.45
C GLN A 126 6.68 -7.00 37.63
N GLN A 127 6.74 -5.79 38.19
CA GLN A 127 7.83 -4.84 37.94
C GLN A 127 7.76 -3.66 38.94
N THR A 128 8.53 -3.75 40.01
CA THR A 128 9.24 -2.60 40.61
C THR A 128 10.52 -3.12 41.26
#